data_AF-A0A519UM23-F1
#
_entry.id   AF-A0A519UM23-F1
#
_cell.length_a   1.000
_cell.length_b   1.000
_cell.length_c   1.000
_cell.angle_alpha   90.00
_cell.angle_beta   90.00
_cell.angle_gamma   90.00
#
_symmetry.space_group_name_H-M   'P 1'
#
loop_
_entity.id
_entity.type
_entity.pdbx_description
1 polymer ?
#
loop_
_entity_poly.entity_id
_entity_poly.type
_entity_poly.pdbx_seq_one_letter_code
_entity_poly.pdbx_strand_id
1 'polypeptide(L)'
;MSTTTYFRRRASATGTCGPVYSNIITIAVVPTLTAGTIGTNQTLCPGATPAPLTSTAGASGSVGSFAYQWQSSLNNANWTDIGGATGATYAPGPLMTTTYYRRRASAPPCDPVNSPSVTLTVLPVLNAGTIAANQAICAGSTPSPLTSTLGASGSIGTFAYQWESSADNSAYSPIGGATSATYAPGPLTATTYYRRRVTSGTGTCATGFSNVVAVQVQPLVTPTVSLATPPVQCPGTPLTFTAVVTNAGAAPTFQWFVNNAAVASGPTFTSSTLVTGDQVRVNVTPTAGLCSTGPATATVTVTRTPTPPPTLAITVQPGGPVCLGDPLTFSIASVTQPGP
;
A
#
# COMPACT_ATOMS: atom_id res chain seq x y z
N MET A 1 -32.87 21.10 -63.41
CA MET A 1 -34.25 20.67 -63.76
C MET A 1 -34.80 19.90 -62.58
N SER A 2 -35.99 20.24 -62.09
CA SER A 2 -36.62 19.61 -60.91
C SER A 2 -37.62 18.50 -61.27
N THR A 3 -37.88 18.29 -62.56
CA THR A 3 -38.85 17.32 -63.07
C THR A 3 -38.30 16.61 -64.30
N THR A 4 -38.68 15.34 -64.46
CA THR A 4 -38.37 14.56 -65.67
C THR A 4 -38.90 15.28 -66.90
N THR A 5 -38.01 15.55 -67.86
CA THR A 5 -38.31 16.37 -69.05
C THR A 5 -38.12 15.55 -70.31
N TYR A 6 -39.04 15.67 -71.26
CA TYR A 6 -39.05 14.95 -72.53
C TYR A 6 -38.72 15.91 -73.68
N PHE A 7 -37.76 15.55 -74.51
CA PHE A 7 -37.31 16.35 -75.65
C PHE A 7 -37.57 15.59 -76.95
N ARG A 8 -38.07 16.29 -77.98
CA ARG A 8 -38.05 15.82 -79.37
C ARG A 8 -37.78 16.99 -80.30
N ARG A 9 -37.01 16.77 -81.38
CA ARG A 9 -36.78 17.77 -82.41
C ARG A 9 -37.94 17.73 -83.41
N ARG A 10 -38.49 18.89 -83.75
CA ARG A 10 -39.44 19.06 -84.85
C ARG A 10 -38.69 19.60 -86.07
N ALA A 11 -38.73 18.89 -87.19
CA ALA A 11 -38.27 19.42 -88.48
C ALA A 11 -39.49 19.79 -89.33
N SER A 12 -39.48 20.99 -89.92
CA SER A 12 -40.53 21.46 -90.83
C SER A 12 -39.86 22.07 -92.06
N ALA A 13 -40.38 21.78 -93.25
CA ALA A 13 -39.95 22.40 -94.52
C ALA A 13 -40.94 23.51 -94.91
N THR A 14 -40.53 24.48 -95.75
CA THR A 14 -41.37 25.61 -96.18
C THR A 14 -42.40 25.25 -97.26
N GLY A 15 -42.69 23.97 -97.48
CA GLY A 15 -43.66 23.45 -98.46
C GLY A 15 -44.81 22.65 -97.83
N THR A 16 -45.66 22.02 -98.65
CA THR A 16 -46.92 21.34 -98.25
C THR A 16 -46.75 20.03 -97.45
N CYS A 17 -45.54 19.65 -97.06
CA CYS A 17 -45.29 18.46 -96.24
C CYS A 17 -45.43 18.78 -94.73
N GLY A 18 -46.16 17.96 -94.00
CA GLY A 18 -46.32 18.09 -92.55
C GLY A 18 -45.01 17.89 -91.76
N PRO A 19 -44.93 18.39 -90.51
CA PRO A 19 -43.71 18.28 -89.71
C PRO A 19 -43.40 16.83 -89.33
N VAL A 20 -42.12 16.46 -89.34
CA VAL A 20 -41.64 15.18 -88.83
C VAL A 20 -40.94 15.40 -87.48
N TYR A 21 -41.17 14.50 -86.53
CA TYR A 21 -40.57 14.55 -85.20
C TYR A 21 -39.49 13.48 -85.06
N SER A 22 -38.42 13.79 -84.32
CA SER A 22 -37.48 12.77 -83.85
C SER A 22 -38.13 11.86 -82.81
N ASN A 23 -37.42 10.78 -82.45
CA ASN A 23 -37.70 10.05 -81.21
C ASN A 23 -37.66 10.99 -79.99
N ILE A 24 -38.33 10.57 -78.93
CA ILE A 24 -38.30 11.25 -77.64
C ILE A 24 -37.01 10.87 -76.90
N ILE A 25 -36.32 11.87 -76.38
CA ILE A 25 -35.24 11.72 -75.41
C ILE A 25 -35.80 12.07 -74.04
N THR A 26 -35.75 11.14 -73.10
CA THR A 26 -36.20 11.33 -71.72
C THR A 26 -35.01 11.67 -70.84
N ILE A 27 -35.04 12.81 -70.16
CA ILE A 27 -34.09 13.14 -69.10
C ILE A 27 -34.81 12.93 -67.77
N ALA A 28 -34.52 11.81 -67.11
CA ALA A 28 -35.07 11.49 -65.79
C ALA A 28 -34.32 12.23 -64.69
N VAL A 29 -35.06 12.92 -63.83
CA VAL A 29 -34.51 13.54 -62.62
C VAL A 29 -34.79 12.61 -61.45
N VAL A 30 -33.74 12.14 -60.78
CA VAL A 30 -33.86 11.25 -59.61
C VAL A 30 -33.86 12.06 -58.31
N PRO A 31 -34.52 11.58 -57.23
CA PRO A 31 -34.45 12.23 -55.93
C PRO A 31 -33.00 12.29 -55.42
N THR A 32 -32.68 13.33 -54.64
CA THR A 32 -31.36 13.47 -54.03
C THR A 32 -31.02 12.29 -53.12
N LEU A 33 -29.82 11.75 -53.25
CA LEU A 33 -29.35 10.68 -52.38
C LEU A 33 -29.19 11.19 -50.94
N THR A 34 -29.69 10.42 -49.98
CA THR A 34 -29.48 10.62 -48.54
C THR A 34 -28.78 9.39 -47.95
N ALA A 35 -27.82 9.59 -47.05
CA ALA A 35 -27.07 8.47 -46.44
C ALA A 35 -27.83 7.73 -45.33
N GLY A 36 -28.96 8.29 -44.88
CA GLY A 36 -29.67 7.87 -43.68
C GLY A 36 -28.90 8.20 -42.40
N THR A 37 -29.19 7.46 -41.34
CA THR A 37 -28.60 7.63 -40.01
C THR A 37 -28.04 6.30 -39.50
N ILE A 38 -27.03 6.41 -38.64
CA ILE A 38 -26.35 5.27 -37.99
C ILE A 38 -26.69 5.25 -36.49
N GLY A 39 -26.00 4.44 -35.69
CA GLY A 39 -26.22 4.29 -34.25
C GLY A 39 -26.01 5.60 -33.45
N THR A 40 -26.01 5.50 -32.12
CA THR A 40 -25.82 6.67 -31.23
C THR A 40 -24.41 6.77 -30.69
N ASN A 41 -24.06 7.94 -30.16
CA ASN A 41 -22.82 8.14 -29.41
C ASN A 41 -22.74 7.17 -28.22
N GLN A 42 -21.51 6.76 -27.88
CA GLN A 42 -21.26 5.89 -26.74
C GLN A 42 -20.12 6.45 -25.90
N THR A 43 -20.12 6.13 -24.60
CA THR A 43 -19.03 6.44 -23.68
C THR A 43 -18.46 5.14 -23.15
N LEU A 44 -17.15 4.97 -23.28
CA LEU A 44 -16.46 3.70 -23.13
C LEU A 44 -15.28 3.84 -22.17
N CYS A 45 -14.92 2.73 -21.53
CA CYS A 45 -13.65 2.63 -20.83
C CYS A 45 -12.50 2.36 -21.80
N PRO A 46 -11.27 2.74 -21.44
CA PRO A 46 -10.09 2.35 -22.20
C PRO A 46 -10.07 0.84 -22.43
N GLY A 47 -10.05 0.43 -23.70
CA GLY A 47 -10.01 -0.97 -24.13
C GLY A 47 -11.37 -1.67 -24.16
N ALA A 48 -12.48 -0.98 -23.90
CA ALA A 48 -13.80 -1.58 -24.02
C ALA A 48 -14.24 -1.70 -25.49
N THR A 49 -14.95 -2.79 -25.81
CA THR A 49 -15.60 -2.99 -27.11
C THR A 49 -16.93 -2.22 -27.14
N PRO A 50 -17.15 -1.29 -28.09
CA PRO A 50 -18.42 -0.60 -28.24
C PRO A 50 -19.55 -1.53 -28.68
N ALA A 51 -20.80 -1.14 -28.42
CA ALA A 51 -21.94 -1.76 -29.07
C ALA A 51 -21.90 -1.50 -30.59
N PRO A 52 -22.38 -2.44 -31.43
CA PRO A 52 -22.40 -2.25 -32.88
C PRO A 52 -23.14 -0.99 -33.32
N LEU A 53 -22.57 -0.27 -34.29
CA LEU A 53 -23.20 0.86 -34.96
C LEU A 53 -24.13 0.34 -36.06
N THR A 54 -25.43 0.33 -35.78
CA THR A 54 -26.46 -0.16 -36.71
C THR A 54 -27.01 0.96 -37.59
N SER A 55 -27.44 0.60 -38.80
CA SER A 55 -28.26 1.48 -39.65
C SER A 55 -29.61 1.76 -38.97
N THR A 56 -29.84 2.96 -38.46
CA THR A 56 -31.15 3.35 -37.91
C THR A 56 -32.10 3.84 -38.99
N ALA A 57 -31.55 4.44 -40.05
CA ALA A 57 -32.24 4.68 -41.32
C ALA A 57 -31.31 4.31 -42.49
N GLY A 58 -31.82 3.56 -43.47
CA GLY A 58 -31.09 3.22 -44.68
C GLY A 58 -30.87 4.43 -45.59
N ALA A 59 -29.97 4.30 -46.57
CA ALA A 59 -29.90 5.27 -47.65
C ALA A 59 -31.17 5.24 -48.49
N SER A 60 -31.56 6.40 -49.02
CA SER A 60 -32.76 6.56 -49.83
C SER A 60 -32.57 7.67 -50.87
N GLY A 61 -33.50 7.76 -51.84
CA GLY A 61 -33.34 8.59 -53.03
C GLY A 61 -32.53 7.86 -54.12
N SER A 62 -32.10 8.58 -55.16
CA SER A 62 -31.47 7.98 -56.34
C SER A 62 -32.30 6.84 -56.96
N VAL A 63 -31.65 5.98 -57.75
CA VAL A 63 -32.21 4.76 -58.34
C VAL A 63 -31.23 3.60 -58.18
N GLY A 64 -31.72 2.37 -58.17
CA GLY A 64 -30.89 1.17 -58.08
C GLY A 64 -30.48 0.77 -56.66
N SER A 65 -29.42 -0.02 -56.55
CA SER A 65 -28.91 -0.55 -55.28
C SER A 65 -27.96 0.43 -54.59
N PHE A 66 -28.07 0.53 -53.27
CA PHE A 66 -27.17 1.34 -52.43
C PHE A 66 -25.97 0.51 -51.96
N ALA A 67 -24.78 1.10 -52.08
CA ALA A 67 -23.56 0.56 -51.48
C ALA A 67 -23.13 1.39 -50.27
N TYR A 68 -22.59 0.72 -49.25
CA TYR A 68 -22.07 1.38 -48.05
C TYR A 68 -20.56 1.18 -47.92
N GLN A 69 -19.91 2.16 -47.30
CA GLN A 69 -18.54 2.08 -46.84
C GLN A 69 -18.44 2.80 -45.49
N TRP A 70 -18.01 2.10 -44.45
CA TRP A 70 -17.74 2.72 -43.16
C TRP A 70 -16.41 3.46 -43.16
N GLN A 71 -16.39 4.58 -42.46
CA GLN A 71 -15.22 5.44 -42.31
C GLN A 71 -14.99 5.78 -40.83
N SER A 72 -13.72 5.93 -40.45
CA SER A 72 -13.30 6.37 -39.13
C SER A 72 -12.50 7.68 -39.17
N SER A 73 -12.51 8.41 -38.07
CA SER A 73 -11.70 9.62 -37.89
C SER A 73 -11.33 9.81 -36.43
N LEU A 74 -10.12 10.33 -36.16
CA LEU A 74 -9.69 10.71 -34.80
C LEU A 74 -10.03 12.17 -34.46
N ASN A 75 -10.37 12.99 -35.45
CA ASN A 75 -10.58 14.44 -35.30
C ASN A 75 -11.89 14.94 -35.91
N ASN A 76 -12.76 14.02 -36.35
CA ASN A 76 -14.03 14.30 -37.02
C ASN A 76 -13.90 15.10 -38.34
N ALA A 77 -12.69 15.23 -38.90
CA ALA A 77 -12.40 16.01 -40.10
C ALA A 77 -11.72 15.18 -41.18
N ASN A 78 -10.69 14.42 -40.81
CA ASN A 78 -9.94 13.54 -41.70
C ASN A 78 -10.48 12.12 -41.59
N TRP A 79 -11.03 11.60 -42.68
CA TRP A 79 -11.75 10.32 -42.69
C TRP A 79 -11.00 9.28 -43.50
N THR A 80 -10.89 8.07 -42.96
CA THR A 80 -10.29 6.91 -43.61
C THR A 80 -11.33 5.81 -43.78
N ASP A 81 -11.30 5.14 -44.93
CA ASP A 81 -12.15 3.97 -45.17
C ASP A 81 -11.69 2.79 -44.31
N ILE A 82 -12.65 2.12 -43.69
CA ILE A 82 -12.41 0.89 -42.93
C ILE A 82 -12.52 -0.28 -43.91
N GLY A 83 -11.38 -0.94 -44.19
CA GLY A 83 -11.30 -2.01 -45.17
C GLY A 83 -12.34 -3.12 -44.93
N GLY A 84 -13.11 -3.46 -45.97
CA GLY A 84 -14.13 -4.53 -45.92
C GLY A 84 -15.43 -4.18 -45.18
N ALA A 85 -15.53 -3.01 -44.55
CA ALA A 85 -16.72 -2.60 -43.81
C ALA A 85 -17.79 -2.00 -44.75
N THR A 86 -18.53 -2.87 -45.44
CA THR A 86 -19.57 -2.48 -46.42
C THR A 86 -21.00 -2.83 -45.99
N GLY A 87 -21.16 -3.43 -44.80
CA GLY A 87 -22.46 -3.79 -44.25
C GLY A 87 -23.27 -2.58 -43.78
N ALA A 88 -24.59 -2.78 -43.62
CA ALA A 88 -25.47 -1.77 -43.02
C ALA A 88 -25.13 -1.48 -41.55
N THR A 89 -24.51 -2.46 -40.87
CA THR A 89 -24.03 -2.39 -39.49
C THR A 89 -22.51 -2.57 -39.47
N TYR A 90 -21.84 -1.90 -38.53
CA TYR A 90 -20.43 -2.07 -38.25
C TYR A 90 -20.21 -2.24 -36.74
N ALA A 91 -19.44 -3.24 -36.35
CA ALA A 91 -19.05 -3.46 -34.96
C ALA A 91 -17.56 -3.09 -34.81
N PRO A 92 -17.24 -1.92 -34.24
CA PRO A 92 -15.86 -1.57 -33.95
C PRO A 92 -15.29 -2.51 -32.88
N GLY A 93 -13.98 -2.79 -32.96
CA GLY A 93 -13.27 -3.49 -31.89
C GLY A 93 -13.00 -2.60 -30.66
N PRO A 94 -12.23 -3.10 -29.68
CA PRO A 94 -11.77 -2.34 -28.52
C PRO A 94 -11.12 -1.00 -28.89
N LEU A 95 -11.45 0.07 -28.16
CA LEU A 95 -10.90 1.41 -28.40
C LEU A 95 -10.09 1.94 -27.21
N MET A 96 -8.93 2.50 -27.50
CA MET A 96 -8.08 3.21 -26.53
C MET A 96 -8.16 4.74 -26.66
N THR A 97 -8.72 5.24 -27.77
CA THR A 97 -8.84 6.66 -28.07
C THR A 97 -10.22 6.97 -28.62
N THR A 98 -10.72 8.17 -28.30
CA THR A 98 -12.00 8.66 -28.85
C THR A 98 -11.93 8.65 -30.37
N THR A 99 -12.90 7.97 -30.99
CA THR A 99 -12.94 7.77 -32.44
C THR A 99 -14.34 8.08 -32.95
N TYR A 100 -14.39 8.78 -34.08
CA TYR A 100 -15.59 9.14 -34.80
C TYR A 100 -15.82 8.15 -35.94
N TYR A 101 -17.08 7.78 -36.16
CA TYR A 101 -17.49 6.90 -37.24
C TYR A 101 -18.57 7.56 -38.08
N ARG A 102 -18.55 7.32 -39.39
CA ARG A 102 -19.64 7.66 -40.30
C ARG A 102 -19.77 6.60 -41.39
N ARG A 103 -20.92 6.56 -42.05
CA ARG A 103 -21.16 5.68 -43.18
C ARG A 103 -21.35 6.49 -44.45
N ARG A 104 -20.56 6.19 -45.47
CA ARG A 104 -20.69 6.75 -46.83
C ARG A 104 -21.62 5.87 -47.64
N ALA A 105 -22.65 6.47 -48.26
CA ALA A 105 -23.59 5.80 -49.14
C ALA A 105 -23.35 6.24 -50.60
N SER A 106 -23.32 5.27 -51.51
CA SER A 106 -23.12 5.51 -52.95
C SER A 106 -24.23 4.86 -53.77
N ALA A 107 -24.83 5.61 -54.70
CA ALA A 107 -25.83 5.10 -55.65
C ALA A 107 -25.87 5.98 -56.92
N PRO A 108 -25.33 5.52 -58.06
CA PRO A 108 -25.40 6.25 -59.32
C PRO A 108 -26.85 6.57 -59.73
N PRO A 109 -27.13 7.71 -60.38
CA PRO A 109 -26.18 8.70 -60.89
C PRO A 109 -25.76 9.76 -59.86
N CYS A 110 -26.24 9.69 -58.62
CA CYS A 110 -25.90 10.67 -57.59
C CYS A 110 -24.47 10.50 -57.06
N ASP A 111 -23.83 11.62 -56.72
CA ASP A 111 -22.58 11.60 -55.97
C ASP A 111 -22.77 10.99 -54.57
N PRO A 112 -21.76 10.29 -54.04
CA PRO A 112 -21.84 9.69 -52.72
C PRO A 112 -22.01 10.72 -51.59
N VAL A 113 -22.83 10.38 -50.61
CA VAL A 113 -23.14 11.22 -49.44
C VAL A 113 -22.78 10.52 -48.14
N ASN A 114 -22.45 11.29 -47.12
CA ASN A 114 -22.05 10.77 -45.81
C ASN A 114 -23.19 10.92 -44.80
N SER A 115 -23.34 9.94 -43.90
CA SER A 115 -24.20 10.08 -42.73
C SER A 115 -23.66 11.14 -41.78
N PRO A 116 -24.49 11.65 -40.84
CA PRO A 116 -23.97 12.28 -39.64
C PRO A 116 -22.95 11.35 -38.95
N SER A 117 -21.94 11.94 -38.31
CA SER A 117 -20.96 11.18 -37.54
C SER A 117 -21.48 10.82 -36.15
N VAL A 118 -20.95 9.70 -35.64
CA VAL A 118 -21.16 9.21 -34.29
C VAL A 118 -19.83 9.19 -33.57
N THR A 119 -19.80 9.67 -32.34
CA THR A 119 -18.60 9.70 -31.50
C THR A 119 -18.63 8.56 -30.50
N LEU A 120 -17.57 7.76 -30.48
CA LEU A 120 -17.29 6.79 -29.42
C LEU A 120 -16.22 7.39 -28.51
N THR A 121 -16.68 7.98 -27.40
CA THR A 121 -15.82 8.69 -26.44
C THR A 121 -15.16 7.70 -25.49
N VAL A 122 -13.83 7.62 -25.51
CA VAL A 122 -13.06 6.85 -24.53
C VAL A 122 -12.73 7.75 -23.35
N LEU A 123 -13.16 7.35 -22.16
CA LEU A 123 -12.85 8.08 -20.92
C LEU A 123 -11.35 7.97 -20.60
N PRO A 124 -10.74 9.02 -20.03
CA PRO A 124 -9.34 8.93 -19.63
C PRO A 124 -9.17 7.99 -18.43
N VAL A 125 -7.96 7.41 -18.31
CA VAL A 125 -7.65 6.31 -17.36
C VAL A 125 -7.68 6.82 -15.92
N LEU A 126 -8.42 6.14 -15.03
CA LEU A 126 -8.42 6.45 -13.60
C LEU A 126 -7.07 6.07 -12.96
N ASN A 127 -6.43 7.05 -12.32
CA ASN A 127 -5.33 6.84 -11.38
C ASN A 127 -5.85 7.00 -9.95
N ALA A 128 -5.71 5.96 -9.12
CA ALA A 128 -6.19 5.94 -7.73
C ALA A 128 -5.33 6.77 -6.75
N GLY A 129 -4.19 7.28 -7.22
CA GLY A 129 -3.20 7.96 -6.40
C GLY A 129 -2.44 7.01 -5.48
N THR A 130 -1.73 7.60 -4.51
CA THR A 130 -0.91 6.88 -3.53
C THR A 130 -1.28 7.28 -2.11
N ILE A 131 -1.11 6.34 -1.21
CA ILE A 131 -1.29 6.51 0.24
C ILE A 131 0.07 6.48 0.96
N ALA A 132 0.07 6.58 2.28
CA ALA A 132 1.26 6.58 3.13
C ALA A 132 2.17 5.35 2.93
N ALA A 133 3.34 5.34 3.57
CA ALA A 133 4.26 4.21 3.57
C ALA A 133 3.89 3.14 4.62
N ASN A 134 4.56 1.98 4.56
CA ASN A 134 4.45 0.91 5.56
C ASN A 134 4.87 1.39 6.95
N GLN A 135 4.29 0.78 7.98
CA GLN A 135 4.57 1.08 9.38
C GLN A 135 4.92 -0.19 10.15
N ALA A 136 5.76 -0.06 11.16
CA ALA A 136 6.03 -1.10 12.14
C ALA A 136 5.61 -0.60 13.52
N ILE A 137 4.79 -1.37 14.22
CA ILE A 137 4.27 -1.04 15.55
C ILE A 137 4.36 -2.25 16.46
N CYS A 138 4.32 -2.01 17.78
CA CYS A 138 4.17 -3.08 18.75
C CYS A 138 2.72 -3.56 18.82
N ALA A 139 2.54 -4.84 19.19
CA ALA A 139 1.22 -5.39 19.44
C ALA A 139 0.45 -4.57 20.48
N GLY A 140 -0.76 -4.14 20.10
CA GLY A 140 -1.62 -3.28 20.92
C GLY A 140 -1.41 -1.78 20.72
N SER A 141 -0.42 -1.35 19.94
CA SER A 141 -0.21 0.07 19.63
C SER A 141 -1.09 0.56 18.47
N THR A 142 -1.36 1.86 18.42
CA THR A 142 -2.08 2.52 17.32
C THR A 142 -1.12 2.98 16.23
N PRO A 143 -1.35 2.66 14.95
CA PRO A 143 -0.56 3.18 13.84
C PRO A 143 -0.78 4.69 13.63
N SER A 144 0.18 5.34 12.98
CA SER A 144 -0.04 6.70 12.45
C SER A 144 -1.11 6.70 11.36
N PRO A 145 -1.87 7.80 11.17
CA PRO A 145 -2.87 7.88 10.12
C PRO A 145 -2.31 7.61 8.72
N LEU A 146 -3.05 6.84 7.94
CA LEU A 146 -2.78 6.53 6.55
C LEU A 146 -3.30 7.67 5.67
N THR A 147 -2.43 8.59 5.29
CA THR A 147 -2.78 9.79 4.50
C THR A 147 -2.67 9.53 2.99
N SER A 148 -3.42 10.32 2.21
CA SER A 148 -3.20 10.40 0.76
C SER A 148 -1.94 11.22 0.48
N THR A 149 -0.94 10.62 -0.16
CA THR A 149 0.28 11.31 -0.59
C THR A 149 0.14 11.88 -1.99
N LEU A 150 -0.61 11.19 -2.86
CA LEU A 150 -1.04 11.68 -4.16
C LEU A 150 -2.54 11.43 -4.32
N GLY A 151 -3.29 12.45 -4.76
CA GLY A 151 -4.73 12.35 -4.98
C GLY A 151 -5.08 11.51 -6.22
N ALA A 152 -6.34 11.07 -6.29
CA ALA A 152 -6.86 10.42 -7.49
C ALA A 152 -6.95 11.40 -8.67
N SER A 153 -6.76 10.91 -9.89
CA SER A 153 -6.74 11.73 -11.11
C SER A 153 -7.09 10.91 -12.37
N GLY A 154 -7.06 11.55 -13.53
CA GLY A 154 -7.10 10.87 -14.83
C GLY A 154 -8.48 10.44 -15.33
N SER A 155 -9.50 10.31 -14.48
CA SER A 155 -10.92 10.15 -14.92
C SER A 155 -11.70 11.46 -14.74
N ILE A 156 -12.90 11.54 -15.31
CA ILE A 156 -13.82 12.67 -15.13
C ILE A 156 -14.78 12.44 -13.95
N GLY A 157 -15.36 13.54 -13.45
CA GLY A 157 -16.31 13.53 -12.32
C GLY A 157 -15.63 13.69 -10.96
N THR A 158 -16.41 13.49 -9.90
CA THR A 158 -15.90 13.46 -8.52
C THR A 158 -15.34 12.07 -8.19
N PHE A 159 -14.38 12.02 -7.26
CA PHE A 159 -13.81 10.76 -6.78
C PHE A 159 -14.38 10.43 -5.40
N ALA A 160 -14.92 9.21 -5.27
CA ALA A 160 -15.32 8.64 -3.98
C ALA A 160 -14.24 7.68 -3.49
N TYR A 161 -13.99 7.66 -2.19
CA TYR A 161 -13.03 6.76 -1.56
C TYR A 161 -13.73 5.74 -0.68
N GLN A 162 -13.13 4.56 -0.60
CA GLN A 162 -13.48 3.52 0.35
C GLN A 162 -12.18 2.85 0.80
N TRP A 163 -11.86 2.92 2.08
CA TRP A 163 -10.75 2.16 2.64
C TRP A 163 -11.12 0.69 2.75
N GLU A 164 -10.14 -0.16 2.47
CA GLU A 164 -10.24 -1.61 2.56
C GLU A 164 -9.08 -2.15 3.39
N SER A 165 -9.34 -3.18 4.19
CA SER A 165 -8.31 -3.91 4.95
C SER A 165 -8.26 -5.37 4.54
N SER A 166 -7.10 -5.99 4.79
CA SER A 166 -6.82 -7.40 4.52
C SER A 166 -5.87 -7.94 5.58
N ALA A 167 -6.06 -9.19 5.99
CA ALA A 167 -5.15 -9.88 6.91
C ALA A 167 -4.00 -10.61 6.16
N ASP A 168 -4.17 -10.87 4.87
CA ASP A 168 -3.32 -11.76 4.06
C ASP A 168 -2.75 -11.08 2.80
N ASN A 169 -3.02 -9.79 2.62
CA ASN A 169 -2.67 -9.02 1.43
C ASN A 169 -3.30 -9.55 0.12
N SER A 170 -4.38 -10.33 0.21
CA SER A 170 -5.04 -10.94 -0.95
C SER A 170 -6.53 -10.60 -0.96
N ALA A 171 -7.25 -10.95 0.12
CA ALA A 171 -8.67 -10.71 0.26
C ALA A 171 -8.87 -9.39 1.04
N TYR A 172 -9.46 -8.41 0.35
CA TYR A 172 -9.72 -7.08 0.90
C TYR A 172 -11.20 -6.90 1.19
N SER A 173 -11.52 -6.43 2.39
CA SER A 173 -12.87 -6.10 2.82
C SER A 173 -13.01 -4.59 3.08
N PRO A 174 -14.14 -3.97 2.71
CA PRO A 174 -14.36 -2.56 2.96
C PRO A 174 -14.51 -2.28 4.46
N ILE A 175 -13.89 -1.17 4.89
CA ILE A 175 -14.02 -0.66 6.25
C ILE A 175 -15.21 0.29 6.29
N GLY A 176 -16.28 -0.08 7.01
CA GLY A 176 -17.52 0.70 7.06
C GLY A 176 -17.30 2.17 7.41
N GLY A 177 -17.86 3.08 6.59
CA GLY A 177 -17.80 4.53 6.81
C GLY A 177 -16.45 5.20 6.51
N ALA A 178 -15.39 4.45 6.20
CA ALA A 178 -14.08 5.00 5.92
C ALA A 178 -13.99 5.51 4.46
N THR A 179 -14.53 6.71 4.22
CA THR A 179 -14.65 7.33 2.88
C THR A 179 -13.80 8.60 2.71
N SER A 180 -13.07 9.00 3.74
CA SER A 180 -12.16 10.15 3.69
C SER A 180 -10.86 9.83 2.95
N ALA A 181 -10.16 10.87 2.48
CA ALA A 181 -8.85 10.72 1.81
C ALA A 181 -7.77 10.12 2.73
N THR A 182 -7.93 10.33 4.05
CA THR A 182 -7.09 9.80 5.13
C THR A 182 -7.90 8.82 5.98
N TYR A 183 -7.25 7.77 6.49
CA TYR A 183 -7.82 6.84 7.46
C TYR A 183 -6.88 6.64 8.64
N ALA A 184 -7.41 6.68 9.86
CA ALA A 184 -6.65 6.41 11.07
C ALA A 184 -7.08 5.05 11.63
N PRO A 185 -6.26 3.98 11.48
CA PRO A 185 -6.54 2.71 12.11
C PRO A 185 -6.53 2.83 13.64
N GLY A 186 -7.31 1.99 14.32
CA GLY A 186 -7.20 1.80 15.77
C GLY A 186 -5.98 0.93 16.15
N PRO A 187 -5.85 0.57 17.44
CA PRO A 187 -4.85 -0.37 17.91
C PRO A 187 -4.90 -1.72 17.17
N LEU A 188 -3.74 -2.30 16.85
CA LEU A 188 -3.67 -3.60 16.16
C LEU A 188 -2.84 -4.62 16.95
N THR A 189 -3.30 -5.87 16.93
CA THR A 189 -2.61 -7.03 17.53
C THR A 189 -2.03 -7.98 16.49
N ALA A 190 -2.36 -7.79 15.21
CA ALA A 190 -1.86 -8.57 14.08
C ALA A 190 -1.55 -7.67 12.89
N THR A 191 -0.56 -8.08 12.09
CA THR A 191 -0.21 -7.38 10.84
C THR A 191 -1.44 -7.26 9.96
N THR A 192 -1.72 -6.03 9.52
CA THR A 192 -2.89 -5.72 8.70
C THR A 192 -2.47 -4.89 7.49
N TYR A 193 -3.03 -5.21 6.33
CA TYR A 193 -2.79 -4.54 5.07
C TYR A 193 -3.96 -3.62 4.77
N TYR A 194 -3.68 -2.43 4.28
CA TYR A 194 -4.67 -1.43 3.91
C TYR A 194 -4.47 -0.98 2.47
N ARG A 195 -5.56 -0.74 1.77
CA ARG A 195 -5.56 -0.02 0.48
C ARG A 195 -6.78 0.87 0.40
N ARG A 196 -6.73 1.87 -0.48
CA ARG A 196 -7.87 2.74 -0.77
C ARG A 196 -8.41 2.42 -2.14
N ARG A 197 -9.68 2.01 -2.20
CA ARG A 197 -10.46 1.93 -3.43
C ARG A 197 -10.95 3.33 -3.79
N VAL A 198 -10.81 3.69 -5.06
CA VAL A 198 -11.24 4.96 -5.62
C VAL A 198 -12.26 4.69 -6.71
N THR A 199 -13.40 5.38 -6.65
CA THR A 199 -14.46 5.28 -7.65
C THR A 199 -14.71 6.61 -8.31
N SER A 200 -14.74 6.63 -9.65
CA SER A 200 -15.07 7.84 -10.42
C SER A 200 -16.59 8.01 -10.53
N GLY A 201 -17.03 9.27 -10.56
CA GLY A 201 -18.45 9.63 -10.56
C GLY A 201 -19.24 9.20 -11.81
N THR A 202 -18.62 8.63 -12.84
CA THR A 202 -19.31 8.13 -14.03
C THR A 202 -19.80 6.68 -13.91
N GLY A 203 -19.35 5.94 -12.90
CA GLY A 203 -19.80 4.56 -12.63
C GLY A 203 -19.35 3.50 -13.64
N THR A 204 -18.95 3.89 -14.85
CA THR A 204 -18.64 2.97 -15.96
C THR A 204 -17.20 2.45 -15.96
N CYS A 205 -16.22 3.25 -15.50
CA CYS A 205 -14.79 2.91 -15.49
C CYS A 205 -14.17 3.07 -14.10
N ALA A 206 -14.96 2.69 -13.09
CA ALA A 206 -15.03 3.45 -11.86
C ALA A 206 -14.40 2.76 -10.66
N THR A 207 -13.36 1.94 -10.82
CA THR A 207 -12.62 1.46 -9.65
C THR A 207 -11.12 1.32 -9.93
N GLY A 208 -10.32 2.08 -9.20
CA GLY A 208 -8.88 1.88 -9.07
C GLY A 208 -8.52 1.64 -7.61
N PHE A 209 -7.35 1.05 -7.37
CA PHE A 209 -6.82 0.83 -6.03
C PHE A 209 -5.47 1.54 -5.89
N SER A 210 -5.24 2.16 -4.74
CA SER A 210 -3.94 2.72 -4.38
C SER A 210 -2.88 1.63 -4.24
N ASN A 211 -1.64 2.02 -3.94
CA ASN A 211 -0.67 1.11 -3.33
C ASN A 211 -1.22 0.51 -2.02
N VAL A 212 -0.62 -0.61 -1.61
CA VAL A 212 -0.90 -1.26 -0.32
C VAL A 212 0.01 -0.68 0.75
N VAL A 213 -0.53 -0.49 1.95
CA VAL A 213 0.21 -0.18 3.17
C VAL A 213 0.14 -1.37 4.12
N ALA A 214 1.29 -1.96 4.44
CA ALA A 214 1.42 -2.94 5.49
C ALA A 214 1.68 -2.25 6.83
N VAL A 215 0.80 -2.49 7.80
CA VAL A 215 1.05 -2.16 9.19
C VAL A 215 1.51 -3.44 9.88
N GLN A 216 2.83 -3.58 10.03
CA GLN A 216 3.46 -4.74 10.63
C GLN A 216 3.39 -4.67 12.14
N VAL A 217 2.83 -5.72 12.76
CA VAL A 217 2.75 -5.82 14.22
C VAL A 217 3.86 -6.72 14.73
N GLN A 218 4.74 -6.14 15.54
CA GLN A 218 5.80 -6.86 16.24
C GLN A 218 5.27 -7.41 17.57
N PRO A 219 5.50 -8.70 17.87
CA PRO A 219 5.11 -9.28 19.15
C PRO A 219 5.75 -8.56 20.34
N LEU A 220 5.02 -8.45 21.43
CA LEU A 220 5.54 -7.94 22.69
C LEU A 220 6.34 -9.05 23.39
N VAL A 221 7.59 -8.76 23.75
CA VAL A 221 8.42 -9.69 24.54
C VAL A 221 8.57 -9.19 25.97
N THR A 222 8.73 -10.12 26.91
CA THR A 222 9.05 -9.80 28.30
C THR A 222 10.52 -10.12 28.55
N PRO A 223 11.38 -9.11 28.68
CA PRO A 223 12.78 -9.29 29.03
C PRO A 223 12.89 -9.95 30.40
N THR A 224 13.83 -10.87 30.56
CA THR A 224 14.18 -11.43 31.87
C THR A 224 15.67 -11.36 32.08
N VAL A 225 16.07 -11.23 33.33
CA VAL A 225 17.47 -11.28 33.75
C VAL A 225 17.57 -12.16 34.98
N SER A 226 18.63 -12.96 35.03
CA SER A 226 18.99 -13.75 36.20
C SER A 226 20.44 -13.49 36.59
N LEU A 227 20.71 -13.63 37.88
CA LEU A 227 22.04 -13.60 38.47
C LEU A 227 22.27 -14.94 39.17
N ALA A 228 23.41 -15.57 38.92
CA ALA A 228 23.83 -16.71 39.73
C ALA A 228 24.19 -16.23 41.14
N THR A 229 23.88 -17.04 42.15
CA THR A 229 24.42 -16.85 43.50
C THR A 229 25.94 -17.00 43.46
N PRO A 230 26.71 -15.98 43.85
CA PRO A 230 28.16 -16.09 43.86
C PRO A 230 28.59 -17.11 44.91
N PRO A 231 29.75 -17.79 44.72
CA PRO A 231 30.28 -18.69 45.73
C PRO A 231 30.60 -17.93 47.01
N VAL A 232 30.43 -18.59 48.16
CA VAL A 232 30.86 -18.04 49.46
C VAL A 232 32.39 -18.03 49.49
N GLN A 233 32.97 -16.85 49.66
CA GLN A 233 34.43 -16.65 49.68
C GLN A 233 34.84 -15.74 50.83
N CYS A 234 36.12 -15.79 51.20
CA CYS A 234 36.69 -14.94 52.23
C CYS A 234 36.52 -13.44 51.89
N PRO A 235 36.37 -12.54 52.88
CA PRO A 235 36.37 -11.10 52.65
C PRO A 235 37.59 -10.64 51.83
N GLY A 236 37.42 -9.61 50.98
CA GLY A 236 38.49 -9.07 50.13
C GLY A 236 38.72 -9.85 48.82
N THR A 237 38.20 -11.06 48.67
CA THR A 237 38.25 -11.78 47.38
C THR A 237 37.27 -11.15 46.37
N PRO A 238 37.65 -10.94 45.10
CA PRO A 238 36.73 -10.41 44.09
C PRO A 238 35.57 -11.37 43.79
N LEU A 239 34.34 -10.88 43.91
CA LEU A 239 33.13 -11.56 43.44
C LEU A 239 32.75 -11.00 42.06
N THR A 240 32.48 -11.87 41.10
CA THR A 240 32.02 -11.50 39.75
C THR A 240 30.56 -11.92 39.55
N PHE A 241 29.76 -10.97 39.10
CA PHE A 241 28.35 -11.15 38.75
C PHE A 241 28.24 -10.97 37.24
N THR A 242 27.59 -11.95 36.58
CA THR A 242 27.30 -11.89 35.14
C THR A 242 25.79 -11.95 34.97
N ALA A 243 25.23 -10.96 34.27
CA ALA A 243 23.80 -10.94 33.96
C ALA A 243 23.52 -11.91 32.82
N VAL A 244 22.64 -12.88 33.05
CA VAL A 244 22.11 -13.75 31.98
C VAL A 244 20.76 -13.20 31.57
N VAL A 245 20.65 -12.75 30.33
CA VAL A 245 19.48 -12.02 29.83
C VAL A 245 18.79 -12.81 28.73
N THR A 246 17.45 -12.82 28.74
CA THR A 246 16.65 -13.28 27.61
C THR A 246 15.66 -12.20 27.17
N ASN A 247 15.27 -12.20 25.90
CA ASN A 247 14.25 -11.31 25.33
C ASN A 247 14.52 -9.79 25.46
N ALA A 248 15.77 -9.35 25.61
CA ALA A 248 16.12 -7.92 25.71
C ALA A 248 16.68 -7.30 24.42
N GLY A 249 16.64 -8.05 23.30
CA GLY A 249 17.17 -7.62 22.00
C GLY A 249 18.68 -7.79 21.87
N ALA A 250 19.25 -7.30 20.76
CA ALA A 250 20.66 -7.52 20.41
C ALA A 250 21.67 -6.65 21.17
N ALA A 251 21.23 -5.49 21.67
CA ALA A 251 22.07 -4.53 22.38
C ALA A 251 21.37 -3.95 23.62
N PRO A 252 21.04 -4.78 24.62
CA PRO A 252 20.51 -4.27 25.89
C PRO A 252 21.58 -3.51 26.66
N THR A 253 21.16 -2.56 27.51
CA THR A 253 22.05 -1.84 28.41
C THR A 253 21.84 -2.28 29.85
N PHE A 254 22.88 -2.13 30.66
CA PHE A 254 22.95 -2.68 32.02
C PHE A 254 23.39 -1.59 32.99
N GLN A 255 22.74 -1.53 34.14
CA GLN A 255 23.13 -0.68 35.26
C GLN A 255 23.15 -1.50 36.55
N TRP A 256 24.31 -1.53 37.20
CA TRP A 256 24.53 -2.24 38.46
C TRP A 256 24.36 -1.33 39.65
N PHE A 257 23.81 -1.90 40.72
CA PHE A 257 23.60 -1.25 42.01
C PHE A 257 24.10 -2.15 43.14
N VAL A 258 24.69 -1.52 44.16
CA VAL A 258 24.98 -2.13 45.47
C VAL A 258 24.20 -1.35 46.50
N ASN A 259 23.31 -2.00 47.25
CA ASN A 259 22.45 -1.36 48.26
C ASN A 259 21.75 -0.10 47.69
N ASN A 260 21.18 -0.23 46.50
CA ASN A 260 20.53 0.83 45.71
C ASN A 260 21.43 1.98 45.20
N ALA A 261 22.73 2.00 45.50
CA ALA A 261 23.67 2.96 44.91
C ALA A 261 24.20 2.43 43.57
N ALA A 262 24.18 3.26 42.52
CA ALA A 262 24.69 2.90 41.21
C ALA A 262 26.22 2.76 41.24
N VAL A 263 26.76 1.64 40.74
CA VAL A 263 28.20 1.32 40.85
C VAL A 263 28.91 1.03 39.52
N ALA A 264 28.21 0.48 38.53
CA ALA A 264 28.84 0.05 37.28
C ALA A 264 27.81 -0.10 36.15
N SER A 265 28.31 -0.26 34.93
CA SER A 265 27.54 -0.61 33.73
C SER A 265 28.22 -1.77 32.98
N GLY A 266 27.50 -2.35 32.03
CA GLY A 266 27.96 -3.50 31.25
C GLY A 266 27.42 -4.85 31.73
N PRO A 267 27.64 -5.94 30.97
CA PRO A 267 27.03 -7.24 31.24
C PRO A 267 27.57 -7.94 32.49
N THR A 268 28.70 -7.47 33.04
CA THR A 268 29.38 -8.04 34.20
C THR A 268 29.77 -6.97 35.19
N PHE A 269 29.70 -7.28 36.49
CA PHE A 269 30.19 -6.45 37.59
C PHE A 269 31.09 -7.26 38.50
N THR A 270 32.23 -6.69 38.90
CA THR A 270 33.18 -7.35 39.81
C THR A 270 33.52 -6.40 40.95
N SER A 271 33.52 -6.91 42.20
CA SER A 271 33.94 -6.14 43.37
C SER A 271 34.55 -7.03 44.45
N SER A 272 35.63 -6.56 45.09
CA SER A 272 36.26 -7.17 46.27
C SER A 272 35.79 -6.59 47.60
N THR A 273 35.05 -5.46 47.58
CA THR A 273 34.68 -4.70 48.78
C THR A 273 33.32 -5.10 49.38
N LEU A 274 32.59 -6.00 48.70
CA LEU A 274 31.26 -6.44 49.15
C LEU A 274 31.34 -7.27 50.44
N VAL A 275 30.43 -7.00 51.36
CA VAL A 275 30.28 -7.69 52.66
C VAL A 275 29.01 -8.54 52.70
N THR A 276 28.93 -9.44 53.69
CA THR A 276 27.70 -10.24 53.92
C THR A 276 26.51 -9.32 54.15
N GLY A 277 25.43 -9.54 53.39
CA GLY A 277 24.20 -8.76 53.46
C GLY A 277 24.06 -7.71 52.35
N ASP A 278 25.14 -7.36 51.63
CA ASP A 278 25.04 -6.44 50.51
C ASP A 278 24.12 -6.98 49.41
N GLN A 279 23.24 -6.13 48.90
CA GLN A 279 22.35 -6.44 47.78
C GLN A 279 22.98 -5.95 46.48
N VAL A 280 23.37 -6.89 45.62
CA VAL A 280 23.82 -6.61 44.25
C VAL A 280 22.62 -6.76 43.33
N ARG A 281 22.24 -5.66 42.68
CA ARG A 281 21.11 -5.60 41.74
C ARG A 281 21.57 -5.15 40.38
N VAL A 282 21.06 -5.77 39.31
CA VAL A 282 21.20 -5.29 37.94
C VAL A 282 19.85 -4.88 37.39
N ASN A 283 19.79 -3.71 36.77
CA ASN A 283 18.68 -3.30 35.91
C ASN A 283 19.12 -3.43 34.46
N VAL A 284 18.32 -4.14 33.66
CA VAL A 284 18.54 -4.35 32.22
C VAL A 284 17.49 -3.59 31.45
N THR A 285 17.95 -2.65 30.62
CA THR A 285 17.09 -1.91 29.69
C THR A 285 17.16 -2.59 28.32
N PRO A 286 16.03 -2.97 27.71
CA PRO A 286 16.01 -3.61 26.41
C PRO A 286 16.56 -2.71 25.31
N THR A 287 16.92 -3.33 24.19
CA THR A 287 17.37 -2.63 22.98
C THR A 287 16.32 -1.61 22.55
N ALA A 288 16.74 -0.38 22.25
CA ALA A 288 15.83 0.66 21.78
C ALA A 288 15.06 0.21 20.52
N GLY A 289 13.75 0.47 20.49
CA GLY A 289 12.87 0.03 19.41
C GLY A 289 12.36 -1.40 19.53
N LEU A 290 12.82 -2.19 20.51
CA LEU A 290 12.24 -3.50 20.79
C LEU A 290 10.86 -3.35 21.45
N CYS A 291 9.86 -4.02 20.89
CA CYS A 291 8.55 -4.17 21.52
C CYS A 291 8.67 -5.02 22.78
N SER A 292 8.82 -4.36 23.94
CA SER A 292 9.00 -5.02 25.23
C SER A 292 8.09 -4.48 26.32
N THR A 293 7.82 -5.29 27.34
CA THR A 293 7.02 -4.89 28.52
C THR A 293 7.76 -3.95 29.48
N GLY A 294 9.00 -3.55 29.16
CA GLY A 294 9.84 -2.69 29.99
C GLY A 294 11.12 -3.37 30.49
N PRO A 295 11.86 -2.71 31.41
CA PRO A 295 13.12 -3.23 31.92
C PRO A 295 12.95 -4.46 32.80
N ALA A 296 14.02 -5.27 32.89
CA ALA A 296 14.10 -6.40 33.80
C ALA A 296 15.09 -6.12 34.93
N THR A 297 14.84 -6.69 36.10
CA THR A 297 15.69 -6.51 37.27
C THR A 297 15.95 -7.86 37.94
N ALA A 298 17.19 -8.08 38.39
CA ALA A 298 17.56 -9.20 39.23
C ALA A 298 18.40 -8.70 40.41
N THR A 299 18.22 -9.32 41.56
CA THR A 299 18.95 -9.00 42.79
C THR A 299 19.47 -10.28 43.43
N VAL A 300 20.69 -10.24 43.96
CA VAL A 300 21.29 -11.29 44.75
C VAL A 300 21.92 -10.70 46.00
N THR A 301 21.87 -11.44 47.12
CA THR A 301 22.49 -11.04 48.37
C THR A 301 23.86 -11.72 48.52
N VAL A 302 24.86 -10.94 48.90
CA VAL A 302 26.23 -11.42 49.11
C VAL A 302 26.32 -12.16 50.44
N THR A 303 26.98 -13.31 50.42
CA THR A 303 27.36 -14.07 51.61
C THR A 303 28.87 -14.31 51.58
N ARG A 304 29.59 -13.82 52.60
CA ARG A 304 31.03 -14.07 52.80
C ARG A 304 31.26 -15.11 53.88
N THR A 305 32.40 -15.78 53.81
CA THR A 305 32.86 -16.64 54.91
C THR A 305 33.03 -15.76 56.17
N PRO A 306 32.46 -16.14 57.32
CA PRO A 306 32.63 -15.36 58.55
C PRO A 306 34.11 -15.31 58.91
N THR A 307 34.63 -14.12 59.24
CA THR A 307 35.95 -13.97 59.84
C THR A 307 35.81 -14.32 61.32
N PRO A 308 36.36 -15.44 61.78
CA PRO A 308 36.29 -15.78 63.19
C PRO A 308 37.12 -14.77 64.02
N PRO A 309 36.65 -14.40 65.23
CA PRO A 309 37.33 -13.40 66.05
C PRO A 309 38.71 -13.89 66.50
N PRO A 310 39.72 -13.01 66.61
CA PRO A 310 41.03 -13.39 67.12
C PRO A 310 40.90 -13.89 68.55
N THR A 311 41.62 -14.96 68.87
CA THR A 311 41.71 -15.47 70.24
C THR A 311 43.14 -15.31 70.76
N LEU A 312 43.23 -14.70 71.94
CA LEU A 312 44.47 -14.47 72.67
C LEU A 312 44.51 -15.41 73.88
N ALA A 313 45.54 -16.26 73.97
CA ALA A 313 45.83 -17.02 75.18
C ALA A 313 47.05 -16.39 75.88
N ILE A 314 46.89 -16.07 77.16
CA ILE A 314 47.97 -15.56 78.03
C ILE A 314 48.37 -16.68 78.99
N THR A 315 49.67 -16.96 79.08
CA THR A 315 50.24 -17.85 80.09
C THR A 315 50.92 -17.02 81.18
N VAL A 316 50.82 -17.51 82.41
CA VAL A 316 51.50 -16.94 83.58
C VAL A 316 52.58 -17.90 84.03
N GLN A 317 53.80 -17.41 84.24
CA GLN A 317 54.87 -18.18 84.86
C GLN A 317 55.27 -17.64 86.24
N PRO A 318 55.48 -18.54 87.23
CA PRO A 318 55.27 -20.00 87.15
C PRO A 318 53.76 -20.36 87.18
N GLY A 319 53.37 -21.45 86.51
CA GLY A 319 51.98 -21.89 86.36
C GLY A 319 51.37 -22.54 87.62
N GLY A 320 51.74 -22.07 88.80
CA GLY A 320 51.35 -22.63 90.11
C GLY A 320 51.32 -21.55 91.21
N PRO A 321 50.95 -21.92 92.45
CA PRO A 321 50.87 -20.96 93.55
C PRO A 321 52.24 -20.34 93.86
N VAL A 322 52.29 -19.01 93.93
CA VAL A 322 53.48 -18.19 94.25
C VAL A 322 53.34 -17.50 95.60
N CYS A 323 54.46 -17.22 96.25
CA CYS A 323 54.51 -16.53 97.53
C CYS A 323 54.29 -15.00 97.35
N LEU A 324 53.91 -14.33 98.44
CA LEU A 324 53.71 -12.87 98.44
C LEU A 324 55.04 -12.16 98.14
N GLY A 325 55.09 -11.42 97.02
CA GLY A 325 56.26 -10.63 96.59
C GLY A 325 57.04 -11.24 95.42
N ASP A 326 56.73 -12.46 94.99
CA ASP A 326 57.37 -13.08 93.82
C ASP A 326 56.90 -12.44 92.50
N PRO A 327 57.81 -12.18 91.55
CA PRO A 327 57.44 -11.62 90.26
C PRO A 327 56.69 -12.64 89.40
N LEU A 328 55.51 -12.25 88.92
CA LEU A 328 54.77 -12.98 87.89
C LEU A 328 55.12 -12.44 86.51
N THR A 329 55.45 -13.33 85.58
CA THR A 329 55.61 -12.98 84.17
C THR A 329 54.39 -13.45 83.38
N PHE A 330 53.76 -12.51 82.66
CA PHE A 330 52.70 -12.80 81.71
C PHE A 330 53.32 -12.81 80.31
N SER A 331 53.11 -13.89 79.58
CA SER A 331 53.53 -14.01 78.19
C SER A 331 52.36 -14.41 77.31
N ILE A 332 52.40 -13.99 76.04
CA ILE A 332 51.43 -14.45 75.05
C ILE A 332 51.77 -15.91 74.75
N ALA A 333 50.86 -16.82 75.09
CA ALA A 333 51.02 -18.25 74.90
C ALA A 333 50.77 -18.64 73.44
N SER A 334 49.69 -18.08 72.86
CA SER A 334 49.35 -18.26 71.46
C SER A 334 48.38 -17.17 71.01
N VAL A 335 48.53 -16.74 69.77
CA VAL A 335 47.51 -15.99 69.04
C VAL A 335 46.99 -16.91 67.95
N THR A 336 45.67 -17.18 67.93
CA THR A 336 45.06 -17.86 66.79
C THR A 336 44.12 -16.92 66.05
N GLN A 337 44.13 -17.03 64.71
CA GLN A 337 43.38 -16.14 63.82
C GLN A 337 43.71 -14.65 64.01
N PRO A 338 45.00 -14.23 63.97
CA PRO A 338 45.42 -12.86 64.24
C PRO A 338 44.86 -11.78 63.28
N GLY A 339 44.03 -12.15 62.31
CA GLY A 339 43.73 -11.32 61.15
C GLY A 339 44.91 -11.25 60.17
N PRO A 340 44.70 -10.69 58.96
CA PRO A 340 45.78 -10.32 58.06
C PRO A 340 46.63 -9.16 58.61
#